data_AF-A0A842TNA0-F1
#
_entry.id   AF-A0A842TNA0-F1
#
_cell.length_a   1.000
_cell.length_b   1.000
_cell.length_c   1.000
_cell.angle_alpha   90.00
_cell.angle_beta   90.00
_cell.angle_gamma   90.00
#
_symmetry.space_group_name_H-M   'P 1'
#
loop_
_entity.id
_entity.type
_entity.pdbx_description
1 polymer ?
#
loop_
_entity_poly.entity_id
_entity_poly.type
_entity_poly.pdbx_seq_one_letter_code
_entity_poly.pdbx_strand_id
1 'polypeptide(L)'
;MNYWMPLFLRIIKIVLYGIGQGIFILKAKRKEESRKFEILVSFFFLFMNLGSILEVFTQNYYPEFYYGDQYLFIIPISAEAWVYFLGFVGIGILTIGTELNVKLKSHGALSIIPFGLAIATLFLGVSITDYIYFLALIVSIVPLLYLYIAIKAPKGLKGKSYSVAFGYFFIFLGEAINYSIITRVYPFKIWTATLESIFGYSIAFLPPLIIIVGLILLFWGYKIS
;
A
#
# COMPACT_ATOMS: atom_id res chain seq x y z
N MET A 1 16.84 10.17 -20.24
CA MET A 1 16.17 10.37 -18.93
C MET A 1 17.02 9.68 -17.87
N ASN A 2 17.19 10.28 -16.69
CA ASN A 2 17.99 9.71 -15.60
C ASN A 2 17.27 8.49 -14.99
N TYR A 3 17.61 7.27 -15.41
CA TYR A 3 17.03 6.02 -14.90
C TYR A 3 17.32 5.77 -13.40
N TRP A 4 18.31 6.46 -12.85
CA TRP A 4 18.74 6.31 -11.46
C TRP A 4 17.75 6.88 -10.44
N MET A 5 17.04 7.96 -10.76
CA MET A 5 16.13 8.61 -9.81
C MET A 5 14.90 7.75 -9.48
N PRO A 6 14.16 7.17 -10.45
CA PRO A 6 13.05 6.27 -10.14
C PRO A 6 13.49 5.01 -9.36
N LEU A 7 14.65 4.44 -9.72
CA LEU A 7 15.20 3.28 -9.02
C LEU A 7 15.55 3.61 -7.57
N PHE A 8 16.21 4.75 -7.34
CA PHE A 8 16.58 5.22 -6.01
C PHE A 8 15.36 5.39 -5.10
N LEU A 9 14.28 6.01 -5.60
CA LEU A 9 13.04 6.21 -4.84
C LEU A 9 12.35 4.90 -4.46
N ARG A 10 12.42 3.88 -5.33
CA ARG A 10 11.90 2.53 -5.03
C ARG A 10 12.73 1.80 -3.99
N ILE A 11 14.05 1.95 -4.03
CA ILE A 11 14.95 1.41 -2.99
C ILE A 11 14.61 2.06 -1.63
N ILE A 12 14.37 3.38 -1.60
CA ILE A 12 13.92 4.06 -0.38
C ILE A 12 12.62 3.43 0.15
N LYS A 13 11.64 3.16 -0.72
CA LYS A 13 10.37 2.52 -0.33
C LYS A 13 10.58 1.14 0.31
N ILE A 14 11.45 0.29 -0.27
CA ILE A 14 11.83 -1.01 0.31
C ILE A 14 12.44 -0.83 1.71
N VAL A 15 13.37 0.11 1.86
CA VAL A 15 14.00 0.40 3.15
C VAL A 15 12.95 0.86 4.18
N LEU A 16 12.05 1.76 3.81
CA LEU A 16 10.99 2.27 4.69
C LEU A 16 10.05 1.15 5.17
N TYR A 17 9.60 0.28 4.27
CA TYR A 17 8.78 -0.88 4.66
C TYR A 17 9.57 -1.88 5.49
N GLY A 18 10.87 -2.07 5.23
CA GLY A 18 11.75 -2.92 6.03
C GLY A 18 11.91 -2.41 7.45
N ILE A 19 12.08 -1.10 7.63
CA ILE A 19 12.11 -0.45 8.94
C ILE A 19 10.77 -0.65 9.66
N GLY A 20 9.65 -0.41 8.97
CA GLY A 20 8.31 -0.67 9.49
C GLY A 20 8.17 -2.11 9.99
N GLN A 21 8.48 -3.09 9.14
CA GLN A 21 8.45 -4.51 9.51
C GLN A 21 9.30 -4.80 10.76
N GLY A 22 10.53 -4.29 10.82
CA GLY A 22 11.45 -4.49 11.95
C GLY A 22 10.90 -3.94 13.27
N ILE A 23 10.33 -2.72 13.25
CA ILE A 23 9.72 -2.09 14.43
C ILE A 23 8.60 -2.98 14.99
N PHE A 24 7.69 -3.46 14.14
CA PHE A 24 6.55 -4.28 14.58
C PHE A 24 6.97 -5.69 15.03
N ILE A 25 8.03 -6.28 14.45
CA ILE A 25 8.63 -7.53 14.97
C ILE A 25 9.19 -7.32 16.39
N LEU A 26 9.92 -6.22 16.59
CA LEU A 26 10.50 -5.91 17.90
C LEU A 26 9.42 -5.67 18.95
N LYS A 27 8.35 -4.96 18.61
CA LYS A 27 7.17 -4.80 19.48
C LYS A 27 6.50 -6.13 19.80
N ALA A 28 6.27 -6.98 18.80
CA ALA A 28 5.68 -8.32 18.99
C ALA A 28 6.51 -9.20 19.96
N LYS A 29 7.84 -9.05 19.96
CA LYS A 29 8.74 -9.79 20.86
C LYS A 29 8.65 -9.34 22.32
N ARG A 30 8.23 -8.10 22.59
CA ARG A 30 8.15 -7.52 23.94
C ARG A 30 6.94 -7.98 24.76
N LYS A 31 6.14 -8.94 24.26
CA LYS A 31 4.96 -9.55 24.94
C LYS A 31 3.91 -8.52 25.40
N GLU A 32 3.75 -7.43 24.67
CA GLU A 32 2.62 -6.52 24.89
C GLU A 32 1.29 -7.22 24.57
N GLU A 33 0.19 -6.78 25.20
CA GLU A 33 -1.16 -7.35 25.07
C GLU A 33 -1.65 -7.47 23.62
N SER A 34 -1.02 -6.74 22.70
CA SER A 34 -1.30 -6.70 21.26
C SER A 34 -0.41 -7.61 20.39
N ARG A 35 0.34 -8.59 20.94
CA ARG A 35 1.30 -9.42 20.16
C ARG A 35 0.76 -9.98 18.84
N LYS A 36 -0.47 -10.49 18.80
CA LYS A 36 -1.08 -11.01 17.56
C LYS A 36 -1.26 -9.90 16.52
N PHE A 37 -1.67 -8.72 16.95
CA PHE A 37 -1.85 -7.55 16.11
C PHE A 37 -0.51 -7.09 15.52
N GLU A 38 0.52 -6.96 16.34
CA GLU A 38 1.87 -6.56 15.90
C GLU A 38 2.46 -7.53 14.85
N ILE A 39 2.21 -8.83 15.01
CA ILE A 39 2.60 -9.85 14.02
C ILE A 39 1.87 -9.63 12.69
N LEU A 40 0.56 -9.34 12.72
CA LEU A 40 -0.22 -9.10 11.51
C LEU A 40 0.21 -7.81 10.79
N VAL A 41 0.53 -6.75 11.53
CA VAL A 41 1.11 -5.51 10.94
C VAL A 41 2.49 -5.78 10.35
N SER A 42 3.32 -6.61 10.99
CA SER A 42 4.60 -7.02 10.43
C SER A 42 4.43 -7.79 9.11
N PHE A 43 3.47 -8.72 9.05
CA PHE A 43 3.15 -9.43 7.80
C PHE A 43 2.67 -8.47 6.71
N PHE A 44 1.83 -7.48 7.04
CA PHE A 44 1.46 -6.42 6.10
C PHE A 44 2.69 -5.74 5.49
N PHE A 45 3.64 -5.30 6.32
CA PHE A 45 4.87 -4.67 5.82
C PHE A 45 5.74 -5.62 5.00
N LEU A 46 5.79 -6.91 5.36
CA LEU A 46 6.47 -7.94 4.56
C LEU A 46 5.87 -8.02 3.16
N PHE A 47 4.54 -8.09 3.03
CA PHE A 47 3.86 -8.15 1.73
C PHE A 47 4.08 -6.89 0.89
N MET A 48 4.01 -5.71 1.50
CA MET A 48 4.34 -4.45 0.82
C MET A 48 5.80 -4.42 0.34
N ASN A 49 6.73 -4.96 1.14
CA ASN A 49 8.14 -5.10 0.76
C ASN A 49 8.34 -6.05 -0.41
N LEU A 50 7.71 -7.24 -0.37
CA LEU A 50 7.80 -8.22 -1.44
C LEU A 50 7.28 -7.66 -2.77
N GLY A 51 6.15 -6.94 -2.74
CA GLY A 51 5.64 -6.23 -3.91
C GLY A 51 6.63 -5.18 -4.44
N SER A 52 7.25 -4.40 -3.55
CA SER A 52 8.24 -3.38 -3.93
C SER A 52 9.53 -3.96 -4.54
N ILE A 53 10.01 -5.09 -3.98
CA ILE A 53 11.16 -5.82 -4.53
C ILE A 53 10.82 -6.38 -5.90
N LEU A 54 9.63 -6.98 -6.04
CA LEU A 54 9.16 -7.50 -7.32
C LEU A 54 9.04 -6.39 -8.37
N GLU A 55 8.51 -5.22 -8.00
CA GLU A 55 8.46 -4.02 -8.85
C GLU A 55 9.86 -3.66 -9.38
N VAL A 56 10.84 -3.53 -8.48
CA VAL A 56 12.24 -3.22 -8.85
C VAL A 56 12.86 -4.30 -9.73
N PHE A 57 12.67 -5.57 -9.40
CA PHE A 57 13.24 -6.68 -10.16
C PHE A 57 12.67 -6.73 -11.58
N THR A 58 11.35 -6.68 -11.70
CA THR A 58 10.66 -6.81 -12.99
C THR A 58 10.94 -5.63 -13.90
N GLN A 59 10.99 -4.40 -13.40
CA GLN A 59 11.32 -3.24 -14.23
C GLN A 59 12.77 -3.20 -14.71
N ASN A 60 13.73 -3.73 -13.93
CA ASN A 60 15.15 -3.66 -14.29
C ASN A 60 15.60 -4.84 -15.16
N TYR A 61 15.09 -6.04 -14.88
CA TYR A 61 15.54 -7.27 -15.56
C TYR A 61 14.58 -7.73 -16.65
N TYR A 62 13.31 -7.34 -16.58
CA TYR A 62 12.27 -7.73 -17.52
C TYR A 62 11.32 -6.55 -17.85
N PRO A 63 11.82 -5.43 -18.40
CA PRO A 63 11.00 -4.23 -18.61
C PRO A 63 9.81 -4.47 -19.55
N GLU A 64 9.96 -5.32 -20.56
CA GLU A 64 8.88 -5.73 -21.48
C GLU A 64 7.76 -6.51 -20.77
N PHE A 65 8.10 -7.09 -19.62
CA PHE A 65 7.23 -7.87 -18.77
C PHE A 65 6.41 -7.00 -17.82
N TYR A 66 6.98 -5.86 -17.45
CA TYR A 66 6.33 -4.89 -16.58
C TYR A 66 5.25 -4.10 -17.33
N TYR A 67 5.48 -3.82 -18.62
CA TYR A 67 4.58 -2.99 -19.45
C TYR A 67 3.91 -3.73 -20.61
N GLY A 68 4.09 -5.05 -20.74
CA GLY A 68 3.60 -5.84 -21.87
C GLY A 68 2.82 -7.10 -21.46
N ASP A 69 2.09 -7.67 -22.42
CA ASP A 69 1.21 -8.83 -22.26
C ASP A 69 1.94 -10.18 -22.08
N GLN A 70 3.14 -10.19 -21.49
CA GLN A 70 3.93 -11.42 -21.35
C GLN A 70 3.89 -12.01 -19.92
N TYR A 71 4.27 -13.30 -19.80
CA TYR A 71 3.87 -14.29 -18.78
C TYR A 71 5.00 -14.70 -17.78
N LEU A 72 4.83 -14.49 -16.46
CA LEU A 72 5.95 -14.63 -15.49
C LEU A 72 6.00 -16.07 -14.96
N PHE A 73 4.89 -16.82 -15.17
CA PHE A 73 4.65 -18.19 -14.74
C PHE A 73 3.59 -18.84 -15.63
N ILE A 74 3.20 -20.09 -15.31
CA ILE A 74 2.18 -20.93 -15.98
C ILE A 74 0.79 -20.23 -16.09
N ILE A 75 0.56 -19.14 -15.37
CA ILE A 75 -0.68 -18.35 -15.38
C ILE A 75 -0.38 -16.95 -15.96
N PRO A 76 -1.16 -16.46 -16.93
CA PRO A 76 -0.95 -15.18 -17.60
C PRO A 76 -1.26 -13.98 -16.70
N ILE A 77 -0.31 -13.61 -15.85
CA ILE A 77 -0.47 -12.50 -14.89
C ILE A 77 0.77 -11.61 -14.98
N SER A 78 0.57 -10.32 -15.25
CA SER A 78 1.64 -9.32 -15.31
C SER A 78 2.32 -9.14 -13.94
N ALA A 79 3.55 -8.63 -13.96
CA ALA A 79 4.28 -8.29 -12.74
C ALA A 79 3.49 -7.30 -11.87
N GLU A 80 2.84 -6.31 -12.47
CA GLU A 80 2.02 -5.31 -11.79
C GLU A 80 0.87 -5.96 -11.02
N ALA A 81 0.15 -6.90 -11.64
CA ALA A 81 -0.94 -7.61 -11.00
C ALA A 81 -0.46 -8.42 -9.77
N TRP A 82 0.75 -8.98 -9.81
CA TRP A 82 1.37 -9.63 -8.65
C TRP A 82 1.72 -8.65 -7.52
N VAL A 83 2.26 -7.47 -7.86
CA VAL A 83 2.56 -6.42 -6.87
C VAL A 83 1.28 -6.00 -6.14
N TYR A 84 0.20 -5.77 -6.90
CA TYR A 84 -1.10 -5.40 -6.33
C TYR A 84 -1.74 -6.52 -5.53
N PHE A 85 -1.70 -7.76 -6.03
CA PHE A 85 -2.16 -8.93 -5.30
C PHE A 85 -1.51 -9.03 -3.91
N LEU A 86 -0.18 -8.94 -3.85
CA LEU A 86 0.55 -8.97 -2.58
C LEU A 86 0.14 -7.82 -1.67
N GLY A 87 -0.01 -6.60 -2.22
CA GLY A 87 -0.49 -5.44 -1.48
C GLY A 87 -1.87 -5.68 -0.85
N PHE A 88 -2.84 -6.17 -1.61
CA PHE A 88 -4.19 -6.46 -1.10
C PHE A 88 -4.24 -7.60 -0.09
N VAL A 89 -3.44 -8.66 -0.27
CA VAL A 89 -3.27 -9.71 0.73
C VAL A 89 -2.77 -9.13 2.05
N GLY A 90 -1.76 -8.24 1.97
CA GLY A 90 -1.28 -7.49 3.13
C GLY A 90 -2.39 -6.71 3.83
N ILE A 91 -3.23 -5.99 3.07
CA ILE A 91 -4.35 -5.21 3.60
C ILE A 91 -5.40 -6.10 4.25
N GLY A 92 -5.71 -7.26 3.67
CA GLY A 92 -6.67 -8.21 4.24
C GLY A 92 -6.21 -8.73 5.60
N ILE A 93 -4.95 -9.18 5.68
CA ILE A 93 -4.33 -9.64 6.93
C ILE A 93 -4.36 -8.55 8.01
N LEU A 94 -4.01 -7.33 7.62
CA LEU A 94 -4.03 -6.18 8.50
C LEU A 94 -5.44 -5.82 8.97
N THR A 95 -6.43 -5.86 8.07
CA THR A 95 -7.84 -5.59 8.38
C THR A 95 -8.34 -6.56 9.46
N ILE A 96 -8.03 -7.85 9.33
CA ILE A 96 -8.31 -8.85 10.37
C ILE A 96 -7.66 -8.43 11.70
N GLY A 97 -6.38 -8.09 11.67
CA GLY A 97 -5.66 -7.66 12.86
C GLY A 97 -6.31 -6.46 13.54
N THR A 98 -6.65 -5.42 12.77
CA THR A 98 -7.28 -4.22 13.31
C THR A 98 -8.66 -4.51 13.88
N GLU A 99 -9.50 -5.29 13.18
CA GLU A 99 -10.83 -5.67 13.67
C GLU A 99 -10.76 -6.44 15.00
N LEU A 100 -9.84 -7.40 15.11
CA LEU A 100 -9.61 -8.14 16.35
C LEU A 100 -9.14 -7.21 17.48
N ASN A 101 -8.24 -6.27 17.17
CA ASN A 101 -7.70 -5.34 18.15
C ASN A 101 -8.77 -4.36 18.68
N VAL A 102 -9.68 -3.89 17.83
CA VAL A 102 -10.78 -2.99 18.25
C VAL A 102 -12.05 -3.74 18.69
N LYS A 103 -12.03 -5.09 18.73
CA LYS A 103 -13.15 -5.96 19.11
C LYS A 103 -14.44 -5.68 18.32
N LEU A 104 -14.30 -5.49 17.01
CA LEU A 104 -15.44 -5.28 16.11
C LEU A 104 -16.28 -6.56 15.96
N LYS A 105 -17.62 -6.42 15.93
CA LYS A 105 -18.56 -7.55 15.76
C LYS A 105 -18.42 -8.29 14.42
N SER A 106 -17.81 -7.65 13.43
CA SER A 106 -17.59 -8.23 12.09
C SER A 106 -16.52 -9.33 12.07
N HIS A 107 -15.68 -9.48 13.11
CA HIS A 107 -14.71 -10.58 13.26
C HIS A 107 -13.88 -10.92 12.01
N GLY A 108 -13.44 -9.91 11.25
CA GLY A 108 -12.65 -10.08 10.03
C GLY A 108 -13.48 -10.09 8.75
N ALA A 109 -14.80 -9.96 8.81
CA ALA A 109 -15.65 -9.90 7.61
C ALA A 109 -15.31 -8.72 6.70
N LEU A 110 -14.72 -7.62 7.22
CA LEU A 110 -14.31 -6.50 6.36
C LEU A 110 -13.10 -6.88 5.51
N SER A 111 -12.30 -7.86 5.93
CA SER A 111 -11.16 -8.36 5.14
C SER A 111 -11.55 -9.10 3.85
N ILE A 112 -12.83 -9.51 3.73
CA ILE A 112 -13.36 -10.10 2.50
C ILE A 112 -13.22 -9.12 1.33
N ILE A 113 -13.33 -7.81 1.57
CA ILE A 113 -13.20 -6.78 0.54
C ILE A 113 -11.79 -6.77 -0.07
N PRO A 114 -10.70 -6.54 0.70
CA PRO A 114 -9.35 -6.57 0.16
C PRO A 114 -8.96 -7.96 -0.39
N PHE A 115 -9.40 -9.08 0.21
CA PHE A 115 -9.13 -10.40 -0.37
C PHE A 115 -9.87 -10.63 -1.69
N GLY A 116 -11.12 -10.18 -1.79
CA GLY A 116 -11.88 -10.20 -3.04
C GLY A 116 -11.19 -9.37 -4.12
N LEU A 117 -10.64 -8.20 -3.76
CA LEU A 117 -9.83 -7.37 -4.67
C LEU A 117 -8.51 -8.06 -5.06
N ALA A 118 -7.83 -8.73 -4.13
CA ALA A 118 -6.63 -9.52 -4.44
C ALA A 118 -6.94 -10.59 -5.49
N ILE A 119 -8.01 -11.37 -5.26
CA ILE A 119 -8.46 -12.43 -6.18
C ILE A 119 -8.87 -11.82 -7.54
N ALA A 120 -9.65 -10.74 -7.54
CA ALA A 120 -10.06 -10.05 -8.75
C ALA A 120 -8.84 -9.54 -9.55
N THR A 121 -7.79 -9.08 -8.88
CA THR A 121 -6.52 -8.66 -9.51
C THR A 121 -5.84 -9.81 -10.26
N LEU A 122 -5.91 -11.04 -9.73
CA LEU A 122 -5.36 -12.22 -10.41
C LEU A 122 -6.22 -12.66 -11.62
N PHE A 123 -7.55 -12.57 -11.53
CA PHE A 123 -8.46 -13.04 -12.59
C PHE A 123 -8.65 -12.04 -13.73
N LEU A 124 -8.72 -10.75 -13.41
CA LEU A 124 -8.96 -9.69 -14.39
C LEU A 124 -7.67 -9.22 -15.07
N GLY A 125 -6.50 -9.65 -14.57
CA GLY A 125 -5.20 -9.35 -15.15
C GLY A 125 -4.96 -7.86 -15.40
N VAL A 126 -4.10 -7.55 -16.37
CA VAL A 126 -3.74 -6.19 -16.84
C VAL A 126 -4.96 -5.32 -17.18
N SER A 127 -6.15 -5.86 -17.42
CA SER A 127 -7.34 -5.04 -17.71
C SER A 127 -7.77 -4.14 -16.54
N ILE A 128 -7.32 -4.47 -15.32
CA ILE A 128 -7.48 -3.61 -14.14
C ILE A 128 -6.53 -2.39 -14.15
N THR A 129 -5.36 -2.50 -14.79
CA THR A 129 -4.34 -1.44 -14.81
C THR A 129 -4.64 -0.33 -15.83
N ASP A 130 -5.56 -0.56 -16.76
CA ASP A 130 -6.08 0.44 -17.72
C ASP A 130 -7.03 1.47 -17.09
N TYR A 131 -7.48 1.28 -15.85
CA TYR A 131 -8.51 2.13 -15.25
C TYR A 131 -7.99 2.96 -14.08
N ILE A 132 -7.95 4.27 -14.29
CA ILE A 132 -7.99 5.33 -13.25
C ILE A 132 -8.99 4.97 -12.12
N TYR A 133 -10.07 4.27 -12.46
CA TYR A 133 -11.07 3.81 -11.50
C TYR A 133 -10.56 2.73 -10.54
N PHE A 134 -9.65 1.83 -10.93
CA PHE A 134 -9.11 0.82 -10.01
C PHE A 134 -8.18 1.43 -8.97
N LEU A 135 -7.34 2.38 -9.39
CA LEU A 135 -6.54 3.19 -8.47
C LEU A 135 -7.41 4.06 -7.55
N ALA A 136 -8.43 4.72 -8.09
CA ALA A 136 -9.40 5.45 -7.29
C ALA A 136 -10.14 4.52 -6.31
N LEU A 137 -10.43 3.27 -6.72
CA LEU A 137 -11.06 2.25 -5.90
C LEU A 137 -10.16 1.81 -4.74
N ILE A 138 -8.85 1.60 -4.97
CA ILE A 138 -7.87 1.28 -3.91
C ILE A 138 -7.72 2.44 -2.93
N VAL A 139 -7.52 3.66 -3.45
CA VAL A 139 -7.30 4.88 -2.66
C VAL A 139 -8.57 5.28 -1.89
N SER A 140 -9.75 4.85 -2.34
CA SER A 140 -11.01 5.17 -1.67
C SER A 140 -11.47 4.07 -0.71
N ILE A 141 -11.50 2.80 -1.13
CA ILE A 141 -12.08 1.71 -0.34
C ILE A 141 -11.26 1.44 0.92
N VAL A 142 -9.94 1.36 0.81
CA VAL A 142 -9.09 0.99 1.94
C VAL A 142 -9.17 2.06 3.04
N PRO A 143 -9.00 3.35 2.74
CA PRO A 143 -9.17 4.40 3.74
C PRO A 143 -10.58 4.50 4.30
N LEU A 144 -11.62 4.31 3.49
CA LEU A 144 -13.01 4.29 3.97
C LEU A 144 -13.28 3.12 4.91
N LEU A 145 -12.67 1.96 4.65
CA LEU A 145 -12.77 0.78 5.51
C LEU A 145 -12.11 1.03 6.87
N TYR A 146 -10.91 1.62 6.90
CA TYR A 146 -10.26 2.00 8.15
C TYR A 146 -10.96 3.19 8.84
N LEU A 147 -11.55 4.10 8.09
CA LEU A 147 -12.38 5.19 8.65
C LEU A 147 -13.64 4.63 9.30
N TYR A 148 -14.28 3.64 8.68
CA TYR A 148 -15.42 2.92 9.26
C TYR A 148 -15.02 2.24 10.58
N ILE A 149 -13.88 1.54 10.60
CA ILE A 149 -13.32 0.95 11.82
C ILE A 149 -13.09 2.03 12.88
N ALA A 150 -12.53 3.18 12.51
CA ALA A 150 -12.27 4.29 13.42
C ALA A 150 -13.55 4.91 14.02
N ILE A 151 -14.60 5.06 13.22
CA ILE A 151 -15.90 5.58 13.68
C ILE A 151 -16.54 4.63 14.70
N LYS A 152 -16.42 3.31 14.47
CA LYS A 152 -16.96 2.27 15.34
C LYS A 152 -16.07 1.94 16.54
N ALA A 153 -14.85 2.47 16.60
CA ALA A 153 -13.93 2.24 17.70
C ALA A 153 -14.49 2.82 19.03
N PRO A 154 -14.18 2.20 20.18
CA PRO A 154 -14.50 2.73 21.51
C PRO A 154 -13.99 4.17 21.68
N LYS A 155 -14.70 5.01 22.46
CA LYS A 155 -14.39 6.45 22.62
C LYS A 155 -12.90 6.73 22.93
N GLY A 156 -12.26 5.90 23.75
CA GLY A 156 -10.83 6.04 24.10
C GLY A 156 -9.83 5.66 23.00
N LEU A 157 -10.28 5.02 21.92
CA LEU A 157 -9.44 4.57 20.80
C LEU A 157 -9.68 5.35 19.51
N LYS A 158 -10.75 6.16 19.43
CA LYS A 158 -11.16 6.87 18.20
C LYS A 158 -10.06 7.73 17.58
N GLY A 159 -9.43 8.61 18.34
CA GLY A 159 -8.37 9.49 17.82
C GLY A 159 -7.19 8.70 17.23
N LYS A 160 -6.81 7.60 17.87
CA LYS A 160 -5.75 6.70 17.39
C LYS A 160 -6.18 5.92 16.15
N SER A 161 -7.41 5.41 16.13
CA SER A 161 -7.97 4.72 14.95
C SER A 161 -8.11 5.64 13.74
N TYR A 162 -8.42 6.93 13.94
CA TYR A 162 -8.37 7.93 12.86
C TYR A 162 -6.94 8.11 12.35
N SER A 163 -5.94 8.21 13.23
CA SER A 163 -4.53 8.29 12.81
C SER A 163 -4.11 7.07 11.99
N VAL A 164 -4.59 5.87 12.36
CA VAL A 164 -4.36 4.66 11.58
C VAL A 164 -5.03 4.74 10.20
N ALA A 165 -6.30 5.18 10.15
CA ALA A 165 -7.04 5.32 8.89
C ALA A 165 -6.38 6.34 7.94
N PHE A 166 -5.99 7.51 8.47
CA PHE A 166 -5.25 8.51 7.70
C PHE A 166 -3.85 8.02 7.31
N GLY A 167 -3.18 7.26 8.18
CA GLY A 167 -1.90 6.63 7.86
C GLY A 167 -2.00 5.73 6.63
N TYR A 168 -3.02 4.87 6.57
CA TYR A 168 -3.28 4.06 5.37
C TYR A 168 -3.70 4.90 4.17
N PHE A 169 -4.56 5.92 4.36
CA PHE A 169 -4.90 6.86 3.30
C PHE A 169 -3.66 7.43 2.62
N PHE A 170 -2.72 7.96 3.39
CA PHE A 170 -1.50 8.53 2.83
C PHE A 170 -0.60 7.46 2.19
N ILE A 171 -0.42 6.28 2.78
CA ILE A 171 0.36 5.22 2.13
C ILE A 171 -0.24 4.84 0.76
N PHE A 172 -1.54 4.60 0.69
CA PHE A 172 -2.19 4.23 -0.58
C PHE A 172 -2.26 5.38 -1.58
N LEU A 173 -2.45 6.62 -1.11
CA LEU A 173 -2.36 7.81 -1.96
C LEU A 173 -0.96 7.96 -2.56
N GLY A 174 0.08 7.73 -1.76
CA GLY A 174 1.47 7.74 -2.23
C GLY A 174 1.72 6.65 -3.26
N GLU A 175 1.33 5.41 -2.97
CA GLU A 175 1.41 4.30 -3.94
C GLU A 175 0.67 4.59 -5.25
N ALA A 176 -0.50 5.23 -5.14
CA ALA A 176 -1.30 5.59 -6.30
C ALA A 176 -0.65 6.65 -7.18
N ILE A 177 -0.09 7.70 -6.56
CA ILE A 177 0.64 8.73 -7.29
C ILE A 177 1.91 8.14 -7.91
N ASN A 178 2.64 7.27 -7.17
CA ASN A 178 3.82 6.57 -7.69
C ASN A 178 3.48 5.79 -8.96
N TYR A 179 2.41 5.00 -8.90
CA TYR A 179 1.98 4.21 -10.04
C TYR A 179 1.56 5.08 -11.22
N SER A 180 0.78 6.12 -11.02
CA SER A 180 0.34 7.03 -12.10
C SER A 180 1.50 7.75 -12.78
N ILE A 181 2.58 8.05 -12.04
CA ILE A 181 3.83 8.59 -12.62
C ILE A 181 4.50 7.53 -13.52
N ILE A 182 4.48 6.26 -13.12
CA ILE A 182 5.10 5.14 -13.84
C ILE A 182 4.33 4.81 -15.12
N THR A 183 3.01 4.67 -15.04
CA THR A 183 2.17 4.23 -16.15
C THR A 183 1.75 5.34 -17.12
N ARG A 184 2.16 6.60 -16.87
CA ARG A 184 2.08 7.71 -17.84
C ARG A 184 0.66 7.99 -18.36
N VAL A 185 -0.36 7.71 -17.56
CA VAL A 185 -1.77 7.83 -17.93
C VAL A 185 -2.11 9.30 -18.26
N TYR A 186 -2.76 9.53 -19.40
CA TYR A 186 -2.87 10.85 -20.07
C TYR A 186 -3.42 12.00 -19.21
N PRO A 187 -4.46 11.83 -18.38
CA PRO A 187 -4.95 12.87 -17.47
C PRO A 187 -3.95 13.19 -16.36
N PHE A 188 -3.20 12.19 -15.90
CA PHE A 188 -2.18 12.37 -14.88
C PHE A 188 -0.96 13.10 -15.43
N LYS A 189 -0.55 12.86 -16.68
CA LYS A 189 0.52 13.63 -17.35
C LYS A 189 0.28 15.14 -17.32
N ILE A 190 -0.97 15.57 -17.56
CA ILE A 190 -1.34 16.99 -17.52
C ILE A 190 -1.20 17.52 -16.10
N TRP A 191 -1.67 16.76 -15.11
CA TRP A 191 -1.61 17.15 -13.71
C TRP A 191 -0.16 17.18 -13.19
N THR A 192 0.67 16.20 -13.54
CA THR A 192 2.08 16.14 -13.17
C THR A 192 2.87 17.27 -13.83
N ALA A 193 2.64 17.54 -15.11
CA ALA A 193 3.27 18.68 -15.81
C ALA A 193 2.86 20.03 -15.20
N THR A 194 1.59 20.17 -14.79
CA THR A 194 1.10 21.38 -14.11
C THR A 194 1.81 21.59 -12.77
N LEU A 195 1.93 20.53 -11.96
CA LEU A 195 2.64 20.62 -10.68
C LEU A 195 4.14 20.85 -10.85
N GLU A 196 4.79 20.15 -11.79
CA GLU A 196 6.21 20.37 -12.10
C GLU A 196 6.47 21.81 -12.56
N SER A 197 5.54 22.40 -13.33
CA SER A 197 5.60 23.81 -13.73
C SER A 197 5.40 24.79 -12.57
N ILE A 198 4.59 24.44 -11.57
CA ILE A 198 4.34 25.30 -10.39
C ILE A 198 5.54 25.24 -9.42
N PHE A 199 6.08 24.05 -9.18
CA PHE A 199 7.12 23.85 -8.17
C PHE A 199 8.55 23.98 -8.73
N GLY A 200 8.75 23.89 -10.04
CA GLY A 200 10.07 24.00 -10.68
C GLY A 200 10.97 22.78 -10.49
N TYR A 201 10.46 21.69 -9.90
CA TYR A 201 11.19 20.44 -9.66
C TYR A 201 10.32 19.25 -10.04
N SER A 202 10.95 18.10 -10.35
CA SER A 202 10.21 16.87 -10.66
C SER A 202 9.42 16.40 -9.45
N ILE A 203 8.14 16.08 -9.62
CA ILE A 203 7.29 15.62 -8.52
C ILE A 203 7.49 14.13 -8.17
N ALA A 204 8.50 13.47 -8.75
CA ALA A 204 8.83 12.07 -8.47
C ALA A 204 9.14 11.82 -6.97
N PHE A 205 9.53 12.85 -6.21
CA PHE A 205 9.75 12.74 -4.76
C PHE A 205 8.46 12.75 -3.93
N LEU A 206 7.32 13.14 -4.50
CA LEU A 206 6.06 13.32 -3.78
C LEU A 206 5.50 12.00 -3.22
N PRO A 207 5.47 10.88 -3.96
CA PRO A 207 5.02 9.59 -3.43
C PRO A 207 5.75 9.14 -2.15
N PRO A 208 7.10 9.08 -2.09
CA PRO A 208 7.77 8.65 -0.87
C PRO A 208 7.55 9.61 0.31
N LEU A 209 7.44 10.92 0.08
CA LEU A 209 7.08 11.86 1.15
C LEU A 209 5.69 11.58 1.72
N ILE A 210 4.71 11.35 0.84
CA ILE A 210 3.34 11.01 1.24
C ILE A 210 3.33 9.68 2.01
N ILE A 211 4.08 8.67 1.55
CA ILE A 211 4.22 7.39 2.26
C ILE A 211 4.84 7.60 3.65
N ILE A 212 5.87 8.45 3.78
CA ILE A 212 6.50 8.78 5.08
C ILE A 212 5.47 9.40 6.04
N VAL A 213 4.67 10.36 5.59
CA VAL A 213 3.59 10.94 6.40
C VAL A 213 2.63 9.85 6.87
N GLY A 214 2.26 8.94 5.97
CA GLY A 214 1.42 7.78 6.30
C GLY A 214 2.05 6.86 7.35
N LEU A 215 3.33 6.54 7.22
CA LEU A 215 4.08 5.73 8.18
C LEU A 215 4.18 6.39 9.56
N ILE A 216 4.38 7.71 9.61
CA ILE A 216 4.38 8.48 10.86
C ILE A 216 3.00 8.38 11.53
N LEU A 217 1.93 8.60 10.79
CA LEU A 217 0.57 8.51 11.31
C LEU A 217 0.20 7.08 11.77
N LEU A 218 0.67 6.06 11.07
CA LEU A 218 0.55 4.67 11.54
C LEU A 218 1.34 4.47 12.83
N PHE A 219 2.58 4.93 12.91
CA PHE A 219 3.39 4.79 14.13
C PHE A 219 2.73 5.46 15.34
N TRP A 220 2.17 6.65 15.16
CA TRP A 220 1.42 7.36 16.19
C TRP A 220 0.11 6.67 16.56
N GLY A 221 -0.65 6.23 15.55
CA GLY A 221 -1.87 5.46 15.75
C GLY A 221 -1.64 4.12 16.46
N TYR A 222 -0.49 3.50 16.22
CA TYR A 222 -0.04 2.24 16.82
C TYR A 222 0.86 2.40 18.05
N LYS A 223 0.97 3.61 18.61
CA LYS A 223 1.44 3.81 19.98
C LYS A 223 0.32 3.44 20.98
N ILE A 224 -0.30 2.28 20.75
CA ILE A 224 -1.25 1.63 21.64
C ILE A 224 -0.45 0.63 22.45
N SER A 225 0.10 1.13 23.54
CA SER A 225 0.59 0.41 24.71
C SER A 225 0.48 1.39 25.87
#